data_AF-A0A957VRM2-F1
#
_entry.id   AF-A0A957VRM2-F1
#
_cell.length_a   1.000
_cell.length_b   1.000
_cell.length_c   1.000
_cell.angle_alpha   90.00
_cell.angle_beta   90.00
_cell.angle_gamma   90.00
#
_symmetry.space_group_name_H-M   'P 1'
#
loop_
_entity.id
_entity.type
_entity.pdbx_description
1 polymer ?
#
loop_
_entity_poly.entity_id
_entity_poly.type
_entity_poly.pdbx_seq_one_letter_code
_entity_poly.pdbx_strand_id
1 'polypeptide(L)'
;IRVRQDRYSGAIERPACYACGAQTADVALDRNGHITCDACAHICSACNELLCATCGVEPCPVCGAESCADCGRTCWACGGRACAEHISICPTCGDAVCHGCQVTCAACGERQCRSHLRADSVVGQDGAIELICPRCAVRCPGCQQFSAHTGVCDASGQRFCANCLVTCRGCGRTVGPGFYHRNPVDGEPYCTACVVECPNCHS
;
A
#
# COMPACT_ATOMS: atom_id res chain seq x y z
N ILE A 1 19.06 -43.27 0.78
CA ILE A 1 18.06 -43.62 1.82
C ILE A 1 18.31 -45.07 2.22
N ARG A 2 18.57 -45.38 3.50
CA ARG A 2 18.86 -46.75 3.98
C ARG A 2 17.85 -47.13 5.07
N VAL A 3 17.20 -48.28 4.89
CA VAL A 3 16.36 -48.91 5.91
C VAL A 3 17.22 -49.98 6.59
N ARG A 4 17.22 -50.02 7.92
CA ARG A 4 17.95 -51.04 8.68
C ARG A 4 16.94 -52.01 9.28
N GLN A 5 17.28 -53.30 9.27
CA GLN A 5 16.48 -54.32 9.94
C GLN A 5 17.37 -55.05 10.94
N ASP A 6 16.93 -55.07 12.19
CA ASP A 6 17.52 -55.93 13.21
C ASP A 6 17.18 -57.39 12.88
N ARG A 7 18.21 -58.21 12.67
CA ARG A 7 18.06 -59.63 12.28
C ARG A 7 17.56 -60.52 13.42
N TYR A 8 17.66 -60.08 14.67
CA TYR A 8 17.24 -60.86 15.84
C TYR A 8 15.81 -60.53 16.26
N SER A 9 15.48 -59.24 16.35
CA SER A 9 14.13 -58.80 16.73
C SER A 9 13.16 -58.65 15.55
N GLY A 10 13.68 -58.57 14.33
CA GLY A 10 12.92 -58.26 13.12
C GLY A 10 12.54 -56.78 12.99
N ALA A 11 12.89 -55.94 13.97
CA ALA A 11 12.52 -54.53 13.99
C ALA A 11 13.13 -53.76 12.80
N ILE A 12 12.31 -52.93 12.14
CA ILE A 12 12.71 -52.12 11.00
C ILE A 12 12.92 -50.67 11.48
N GLU A 13 14.15 -50.18 11.34
CA GLU A 13 14.51 -48.80 11.58
C GLU A 13 14.44 -48.03 10.25
N ARG A 14 13.44 -47.16 10.16
CA ARG A 14 13.18 -46.32 9.00
C ARG A 14 13.89 -44.97 9.14
N PRO A 15 14.28 -44.33 8.03
CA PRO A 15 14.86 -43.00 8.06
C PRO A 15 13.89 -41.99 8.67
N ALA A 16 14.43 -41.04 9.43
CA ALA A 16 13.66 -39.99 10.07
C ALA A 16 13.47 -38.79 9.13
N CYS A 17 12.32 -38.13 9.25
CA CYS A 17 12.06 -36.83 8.63
C CYS A 17 13.04 -35.79 9.18
N TYR A 18 13.68 -35.03 8.30
CA TYR A 18 14.61 -33.97 8.65
C TYR A 18 13.96 -32.86 9.47
N ALA A 19 12.68 -32.56 9.22
CA ALA A 19 11.97 -31.46 9.86
C ALA A 19 11.42 -31.83 11.26
N CYS A 20 10.80 -33.00 11.42
CA CYS A 20 10.12 -33.38 12.67
C CYS A 20 10.74 -34.57 13.40
N GLY A 21 11.71 -35.27 12.80
CA GLY A 21 12.37 -36.43 13.40
C GLY A 21 11.54 -37.73 13.40
N ALA A 22 10.28 -37.70 12.96
CA ALA A 22 9.44 -38.90 12.89
C ALA A 22 9.97 -39.92 11.87
N GLN A 23 9.90 -41.21 12.19
CA GLN A 23 10.24 -42.27 11.23
C GLN A 23 9.26 -42.26 10.04
N THR A 24 9.81 -42.28 8.83
CA THR A 24 9.04 -42.16 7.58
C THR A 24 8.56 -43.53 7.09
N ALA A 25 7.24 -43.67 6.93
CA ALA A 25 6.65 -44.84 6.25
C ALA A 25 6.83 -44.73 4.74
N ASP A 26 6.48 -43.55 4.22
CA ASP A 26 6.70 -43.08 2.85
C ASP A 26 7.67 -41.90 2.90
N VAL A 27 8.54 -41.80 1.88
CA VAL A 27 9.69 -40.90 1.89
C VAL A 27 9.66 -40.02 0.67
N ALA A 28 9.66 -38.71 0.87
CA ALA A 28 9.94 -37.75 -0.18
C ALA A 28 11.29 -37.06 0.06
N LEU A 29 11.91 -36.58 -1.02
CA LEU A 29 13.13 -35.78 -0.95
C LEU A 29 12.78 -34.35 -1.32
N ASP A 30 13.17 -33.41 -0.48
CA ASP A 30 13.12 -32.00 -0.86
C ASP A 30 14.22 -31.67 -1.90
N ARG A 31 14.15 -30.49 -2.51
CA ARG A 31 15.13 -30.06 -3.51
C ARG A 31 16.59 -30.06 -3.01
N ASN A 32 16.79 -29.98 -1.69
CA ASN A 32 18.10 -29.94 -1.05
C ASN A 32 18.56 -31.36 -0.63
N GLY A 33 17.76 -32.40 -0.93
CA GLY A 33 18.04 -33.79 -0.61
C GLY A 33 17.65 -34.23 0.80
N HIS A 34 16.88 -33.43 1.53
CA HIS A 34 16.38 -33.81 2.85
C HIS A 34 15.21 -34.79 2.75
N ILE A 35 15.25 -35.82 3.57
CA ILE A 35 14.14 -36.77 3.73
C ILE A 35 13.01 -36.07 4.49
N THR A 36 11.82 -36.05 3.93
CA THR A 36 10.62 -35.47 4.56
C THR A 36 9.46 -36.46 4.56
N CYS A 37 8.64 -36.41 5.60
CA CYS A 37 7.32 -37.05 5.60
C CYS A 37 6.29 -36.14 4.90
N ASP A 38 5.16 -36.71 4.50
CA ASP A 38 4.08 -35.99 3.82
C ASP A 38 3.56 -34.78 4.61
N ALA A 39 3.50 -34.89 5.94
CA ALA A 39 3.02 -33.81 6.80
C ALA A 39 3.98 -32.61 6.90
N CYS A 40 5.26 -32.81 6.57
CA CYS A 40 6.28 -31.75 6.57
C CYS A 40 6.72 -31.37 5.16
N ALA A 41 6.09 -31.94 4.13
CA ALA A 41 6.40 -31.66 2.74
C ALA A 41 5.48 -30.57 2.22
N HIS A 42 6.07 -29.50 1.69
CA HIS A 42 5.37 -28.36 1.12
C HIS A 42 5.76 -28.19 -0.35
N ILE A 43 4.88 -27.62 -1.16
CA ILE A 43 5.13 -27.37 -2.58
C ILE A 43 5.11 -25.87 -2.82
N CYS A 44 6.20 -25.34 -3.38
CA CYS A 44 6.23 -23.95 -3.80
C CYS A 44 5.22 -23.73 -4.94
N SER A 45 4.28 -22.81 -4.77
CA SER A 45 3.25 -22.53 -5.78
C SER A 45 3.80 -21.93 -7.09
N ALA A 46 5.05 -21.44 -7.08
CA ALA A 46 5.67 -20.79 -8.23
C ALA A 46 6.54 -21.74 -9.07
N CYS A 47 7.36 -22.58 -8.43
CA CYS A 47 8.27 -23.50 -9.12
C CYS A 47 7.86 -24.97 -9.01
N ASN A 48 6.82 -25.30 -8.24
CA ASN A 48 6.36 -26.67 -7.95
C ASN A 48 7.42 -27.59 -7.33
N GLU A 49 8.51 -27.04 -6.82
CA GLU A 49 9.52 -27.79 -6.09
C GLU A 49 9.01 -28.18 -4.70
N LEU A 50 9.44 -29.36 -4.24
CA LEU A 50 9.17 -29.86 -2.90
C LEU A 50 10.18 -29.30 -1.90
N LEU A 51 9.70 -28.72 -0.81
CA LEU A 51 10.51 -28.22 0.30
C LEU A 51 10.04 -28.87 1.61
N CYS A 52 10.98 -29.28 2.46
CA CYS A 52 10.61 -29.66 3.82
C CYS A 52 10.25 -28.41 4.65
N ALA A 53 9.49 -28.57 5.73
CA ALA A 53 9.08 -27.47 6.61
C ALA A 53 10.26 -26.64 7.18
N THR A 54 11.46 -27.22 7.26
CA THR A 54 12.67 -26.51 7.70
C THR A 54 13.31 -25.67 6.59
N CYS A 55 13.40 -26.19 5.36
CA CYS A 55 13.87 -25.41 4.21
C CYS A 55 12.83 -24.35 3.80
N GLY A 56 11.56 -24.66 4.05
CA GLY A 56 10.50 -23.71 4.26
C GLY A 56 9.91 -23.10 2.99
N VAL A 57 8.60 -23.10 2.96
CA VAL A 57 7.83 -22.11 2.20
C VAL A 57 7.18 -21.16 3.20
N GLU A 58 6.87 -19.96 2.75
CA GLU A 58 6.08 -19.02 3.52
C GLU A 58 4.85 -18.61 2.70
N PRO A 59 3.67 -18.51 3.33
CA PRO A 59 2.48 -18.04 2.64
C PRO A 59 2.60 -16.56 2.33
N CYS A 60 2.25 -16.19 1.09
CA CYS A 60 2.21 -14.79 0.69
C CYS A 60 1.22 -14.00 1.57
N PRO A 61 1.60 -12.85 2.15
CA PRO A 61 0.69 -12.05 2.98
C PRO A 61 -0.48 -11.41 2.21
N VAL A 62 -0.53 -11.56 0.88
CA VAL A 62 -1.57 -10.99 0.02
C VAL A 62 -2.53 -12.08 -0.50
N CYS A 63 -2.00 -13.17 -1.06
CA CYS A 63 -2.83 -14.24 -1.65
C CYS A 63 -2.77 -15.59 -0.91
N GLY A 64 -1.91 -15.74 0.09
CA GLY A 64 -1.72 -16.99 0.83
C GLY A 64 -0.89 -18.06 0.11
N ALA A 65 -0.55 -17.87 -1.18
CA ALA A 65 0.23 -18.85 -1.93
C ALA A 65 1.62 -19.07 -1.32
N GLU A 66 2.00 -20.33 -1.13
CA GLU A 66 3.26 -20.74 -0.54
C GLU A 66 4.43 -20.48 -1.49
N SER A 67 5.42 -19.71 -1.04
CA SER A 67 6.61 -19.38 -1.83
C SER A 67 7.89 -19.78 -1.10
N CYS A 68 8.79 -20.46 -1.81
CA CYS A 68 10.15 -20.69 -1.32
C CYS A 68 10.97 -19.39 -1.32
N ALA A 69 12.13 -19.39 -0.68
CA ALA A 69 13.00 -18.22 -0.57
C ALA A 69 13.51 -17.68 -1.92
N ASP A 70 13.57 -18.51 -2.96
CA ASP A 70 14.04 -18.08 -4.29
C ASP A 70 12.92 -17.48 -5.15
N CYS A 71 11.69 -17.98 -5.01
CA CYS A 71 10.54 -17.50 -5.78
C CYS A 71 9.81 -16.33 -5.10
N GLY A 72 9.91 -16.24 -3.78
CA GLY A 72 9.38 -15.14 -3.00
C GLY A 72 10.44 -14.10 -2.67
N ARG A 73 10.01 -12.93 -2.23
CA ARG A 73 10.90 -11.90 -1.67
C ARG A 73 10.35 -11.39 -0.34
N THR A 74 11.26 -11.13 0.60
CA THR A 74 10.90 -10.60 1.91
C THR A 74 10.46 -9.16 1.80
N CYS A 75 9.27 -8.85 2.30
CA CYS A 75 8.76 -7.50 2.39
C CYS A 75 9.53 -6.73 3.46
N TRP A 76 10.11 -5.59 3.10
CA TRP A 76 10.82 -4.73 4.05
C TRP A 76 9.92 -4.21 5.19
N ALA A 77 8.63 -3.98 4.90
CA ALA A 77 7.71 -3.36 5.86
C ALA A 77 7.11 -4.34 6.88
N CYS A 78 6.74 -5.57 6.47
CA CYS A 78 6.09 -6.54 7.37
C CYS A 78 6.94 -7.77 7.68
N GLY A 79 8.10 -7.95 7.01
CA GLY A 79 8.96 -9.12 7.17
C GLY A 79 8.44 -10.40 6.51
N GLY A 80 7.19 -10.45 6.06
CA GLY A 80 6.63 -11.62 5.39
C GLY A 80 7.16 -11.81 3.97
N ARG A 81 7.25 -13.06 3.51
CA ARG A 81 7.63 -13.38 2.13
C ARG A 81 6.45 -13.24 1.17
N ALA A 82 6.52 -12.28 0.25
CA ALA A 82 5.53 -12.15 -0.82
C ALA A 82 5.97 -12.87 -2.08
N CYS A 83 5.01 -13.45 -2.82
CA CYS A 83 5.28 -14.03 -4.12
C CYS A 83 5.67 -12.93 -5.13
N ALA A 84 6.29 -13.34 -6.25
CA ALA A 84 6.78 -12.41 -7.27
C ALA A 84 5.71 -11.45 -7.83
N GLU A 85 4.44 -11.87 -7.87
CA GLU A 85 3.31 -11.07 -8.36
C GLU A 85 2.83 -10.01 -7.35
N HIS A 86 3.00 -10.28 -6.06
CA HIS A 86 2.49 -9.43 -4.98
C HIS A 86 3.58 -8.64 -4.29
N ILE A 87 4.70 -8.37 -4.97
CA ILE A 87 5.79 -7.55 -4.46
C ILE A 87 6.35 -6.65 -5.56
N SER A 88 6.61 -5.39 -5.20
CA SER A 88 7.23 -4.42 -6.10
C SER A 88 8.20 -3.51 -5.34
N ILE A 89 9.04 -2.80 -6.09
CA ILE A 89 9.96 -1.82 -5.53
C ILE A 89 9.20 -0.51 -5.32
N CYS A 90 9.27 0.06 -4.12
CA CYS A 90 8.71 1.38 -3.87
C CYS A 90 9.59 2.46 -4.55
N PRO A 91 9.04 3.33 -5.40
CA PRO A 91 9.82 4.34 -6.11
C PRO A 91 10.37 5.45 -5.19
N THR A 92 9.89 5.54 -3.94
CA THR A 92 10.32 6.57 -2.98
C THR A 92 11.47 6.12 -2.08
N CYS A 93 11.49 4.87 -1.59
CA CYS A 93 12.60 4.36 -0.78
C CYS A 93 13.51 3.36 -1.50
N GLY A 94 13.07 2.76 -2.60
CA GLY A 94 13.81 1.71 -3.31
C GLY A 94 13.69 0.31 -2.71
N ASP A 95 12.91 0.13 -1.63
CA ASP A 95 12.75 -1.17 -0.98
C ASP A 95 11.71 -2.06 -1.67
N ALA A 96 11.91 -3.38 -1.59
CA ALA A 96 10.93 -4.37 -1.99
C ALA A 96 9.85 -4.52 -0.92
N VAL A 97 8.61 -4.20 -1.29
CA VAL A 97 7.48 -4.18 -0.35
C VAL A 97 6.30 -4.93 -0.95
N CYS A 98 5.59 -5.71 -0.14
CA CYS A 98 4.43 -6.46 -0.64
C CYS A 98 3.28 -5.51 -0.98
N HIS A 99 2.41 -5.91 -1.91
CA HIS A 99 1.26 -5.14 -2.34
C HIS A 99 0.26 -4.86 -1.21
N GLY A 100 0.25 -5.65 -0.13
CA GLY A 100 -0.55 -5.38 1.07
C GLY A 100 -0.03 -4.23 1.95
N CYS A 101 1.28 -3.95 1.92
CA CYS A 101 1.89 -2.82 2.63
C CYS A 101 2.01 -1.57 1.75
N GLN A 102 1.61 -1.67 0.48
CA GLN A 102 1.61 -0.58 -0.47
C GLN A 102 0.19 -0.11 -0.79
N VAL A 103 0.07 1.16 -1.17
CA VAL A 103 -1.17 1.76 -1.66
C VAL A 103 -0.87 2.55 -2.92
N THR A 104 -1.85 2.58 -3.82
CA THR A 104 -1.80 3.36 -5.06
C THR A 104 -2.17 4.81 -4.76
N CYS A 105 -1.38 5.75 -5.26
CA CYS A 105 -1.71 7.17 -5.23
C CYS A 105 -2.99 7.43 -6.04
N ALA A 106 -4.01 8.01 -5.41
CA ALA A 106 -5.28 8.29 -6.09
C ALA A 106 -5.14 9.28 -7.25
N ALA A 107 -4.16 10.19 -7.19
CA ALA A 107 -3.96 11.22 -8.21
C ALA A 107 -3.17 10.76 -9.44
N CYS A 108 -2.20 9.84 -9.30
CA CYS A 108 -1.31 9.44 -10.40
C CYS A 108 -1.24 7.94 -10.68
N GLY A 109 -1.85 7.10 -9.85
CA GLY A 109 -1.83 5.65 -10.03
C GLY A 109 -0.52 4.97 -9.62
N GLU A 110 0.48 5.69 -9.11
CA GLU A 110 1.76 5.11 -8.70
C GLU A 110 1.61 4.37 -7.35
N ARG A 111 2.07 3.12 -7.29
CA ARG A 111 2.02 2.30 -6.07
C ARG A 111 3.26 2.52 -5.21
N GLN A 112 3.06 2.82 -3.93
CA GLN A 112 4.15 3.10 -2.99
C GLN A 112 3.85 2.56 -1.59
N CYS A 113 4.87 2.46 -0.73
CA CYS A 113 4.67 2.16 0.69
C CYS A 113 3.64 3.12 1.29
N ARG A 114 2.67 2.58 2.04
CA ARG A 114 1.61 3.38 2.69
C ARG A 114 2.17 4.54 3.52
N SER A 115 3.33 4.36 4.15
CA SER A 115 4.06 5.36 4.94
C SER A 115 4.53 6.59 4.15
N HIS A 116 4.68 6.48 2.83
CA HIS A 116 5.09 7.60 1.98
C HIS A 116 3.92 8.39 1.40
N LEU A 117 2.68 7.92 1.55
CA LEU A 117 1.50 8.67 1.11
C LEU A 117 0.99 9.60 2.22
N ARG A 118 0.26 10.62 1.79
CA ARG A 118 -0.44 11.57 2.66
C ARG A 118 -1.94 11.51 2.38
N ALA A 119 -2.75 11.82 3.37
CA ALA A 119 -4.19 12.03 3.17
C ALA A 119 -4.43 13.25 2.28
N ASP A 120 -5.30 13.12 1.27
CA ASP A 120 -5.84 14.27 0.56
C ASP A 120 -6.88 14.98 1.44
N SER A 121 -6.80 16.30 1.51
CA SER A 121 -7.77 17.13 2.22
C SER A 121 -9.07 17.33 1.45
N VAL A 122 -9.05 17.11 0.14
CA VAL A 122 -10.26 17.07 -0.69
C VAL A 122 -10.75 15.64 -0.69
N VAL A 123 -11.97 15.45 -0.17
CA VAL A 123 -12.59 14.13 -0.04
C VAL A 123 -13.10 13.69 -1.41
N GLY A 124 -12.93 12.39 -1.72
CA GLY A 124 -13.46 11.80 -2.96
C GLY A 124 -14.99 11.85 -3.01
N GLN A 125 -15.55 11.53 -4.19
CA GLN A 125 -17.00 11.52 -4.42
C GLN A 125 -17.76 10.61 -3.43
N ASP A 126 -17.11 9.53 -2.99
CA ASP A 126 -17.67 8.53 -2.08
C ASP A 126 -17.51 8.89 -0.59
N GLY A 127 -17.01 10.08 -0.27
CA GLY A 127 -16.77 10.51 1.11
C GLY A 127 -15.51 9.92 1.75
N ALA A 128 -14.72 9.13 1.02
CA ALA A 128 -13.49 8.53 1.51
C ALA A 128 -12.30 9.50 1.41
N ILE A 129 -11.43 9.47 2.42
CA ILE A 129 -10.12 10.15 2.39
C ILE A 129 -9.17 9.30 1.56
N GLU A 130 -8.76 9.84 0.41
CA GLU A 130 -7.82 9.20 -0.48
C GLU A 130 -6.36 9.46 -0.06
N LEU A 131 -5.46 8.58 -0.49
CA LEU A 131 -4.02 8.70 -0.24
C LEU A 131 -3.30 9.16 -1.51
N ILE A 132 -2.47 10.19 -1.37
CA ILE A 132 -1.71 10.81 -2.46
C ILE A 132 -0.21 10.76 -2.18
N CYS A 133 0.59 10.57 -3.23
CA CYS A 133 2.04 10.49 -3.11
C CYS A 133 2.68 11.87 -2.87
N PRO A 134 3.95 11.93 -2.42
CA PRO A 134 4.63 13.20 -2.13
C PRO A 134 4.76 14.12 -3.34
N ARG A 135 4.76 13.58 -4.57
CA ARG A 135 4.81 14.36 -5.81
C ARG A 135 3.50 15.04 -6.15
N CYS A 136 2.37 14.42 -5.80
CA CYS A 136 1.03 14.97 -6.03
C CYS A 136 0.55 15.83 -4.86
N ALA A 137 1.11 15.63 -3.66
CA ALA A 137 0.73 16.33 -2.45
C ALA A 137 1.21 17.79 -2.45
N VAL A 138 0.40 18.69 -2.99
CA VAL A 138 0.63 20.14 -2.91
C VAL A 138 0.07 20.66 -1.59
N ARG A 139 0.88 21.43 -0.86
CA ARG A 139 0.45 22.04 0.41
C ARG A 139 -0.32 23.33 0.13
N CYS A 140 -1.59 23.38 0.53
CA CYS A 140 -2.46 24.53 0.35
C CYS A 140 -2.04 25.68 1.29
N PRO A 141 -1.76 26.90 0.78
CA PRO A 141 -1.44 28.05 1.63
C PRO A 141 -2.61 28.48 2.54
N GLY A 142 -3.85 28.20 2.16
CA GLY A 142 -5.05 28.54 2.93
C GLY A 142 -5.25 27.67 4.16
N CYS A 143 -5.45 26.36 3.96
CA CYS A 143 -5.74 25.42 5.07
C CYS A 143 -4.51 24.66 5.58
N GLN A 144 -3.34 24.84 4.95
CA GLN A 144 -2.07 24.21 5.33
C GLN A 144 -2.05 22.67 5.18
N GLN A 145 -3.12 22.08 4.64
CA GLN A 145 -3.24 20.66 4.34
C GLN A 145 -2.71 20.30 2.95
N PHE A 146 -2.51 19.01 2.69
CA PHE A 146 -2.09 18.50 1.39
C PHE A 146 -3.28 18.16 0.51
N SER A 147 -3.16 18.40 -0.79
CA SER A 147 -4.12 17.95 -1.79
C SER A 147 -3.48 17.79 -3.15
N ALA A 148 -3.97 16.84 -3.94
CA ALA A 148 -3.71 16.80 -5.37
C ALA A 148 -4.74 17.62 -6.17
N HIS A 149 -5.92 17.86 -5.58
CA HIS A 149 -7.01 18.64 -6.18
C HIS A 149 -6.81 20.12 -5.89
N THR A 150 -6.06 20.78 -6.76
CA THR A 150 -5.74 22.21 -6.64
C THR A 150 -6.27 23.02 -7.81
N GLY A 151 -6.57 24.28 -7.55
CA GLY A 151 -6.88 25.30 -8.56
C GLY A 151 -6.11 26.59 -8.29
N VAL A 152 -6.16 27.53 -9.23
CA VAL A 152 -5.45 28.80 -9.16
C VAL A 152 -6.42 29.92 -8.77
N CYS A 153 -6.01 30.77 -7.83
CA CYS A 153 -6.73 32.00 -7.51
C CYS A 153 -6.50 33.04 -8.60
N ASP A 154 -7.56 33.54 -9.23
CA ASP A 154 -7.50 34.58 -10.27
C ASP A 154 -6.94 35.92 -9.75
N ALA A 155 -7.05 36.18 -8.45
CA ALA A 155 -6.56 37.42 -7.85
C ALA A 155 -5.06 37.38 -7.49
N SER A 156 -4.53 36.22 -7.10
CA SER A 156 -3.16 36.09 -6.57
C SER A 156 -2.24 35.22 -7.41
N GLY A 157 -2.78 34.42 -8.34
CA GLY A 157 -2.04 33.41 -9.09
C GLY A 157 -1.57 32.21 -8.24
N GLN A 158 -1.85 32.20 -6.93
CA GLN A 158 -1.44 31.11 -6.05
C GLN A 158 -2.36 29.90 -6.17
N ARG A 159 -1.81 28.70 -5.93
CA ARG A 159 -2.56 27.45 -5.91
C ARG A 159 -3.15 27.20 -4.53
N PHE A 160 -4.44 26.87 -4.48
CA PHE A 160 -5.15 26.44 -3.28
C PHE A 160 -5.82 25.08 -3.55
N CYS A 161 -6.10 24.31 -2.49
CA CYS A 161 -6.93 23.12 -2.65
C CYS A 161 -8.37 23.51 -3.02
N ALA A 162 -9.09 22.60 -3.69
CA ALA A 162 -10.44 22.83 -4.15
C ALA A 162 -11.40 23.28 -3.02
N ASN A 163 -11.21 22.78 -1.79
CA ASN A 163 -12.00 23.18 -0.63
C ASN A 163 -11.81 24.65 -0.20
N CYS A 164 -10.65 25.24 -0.50
CA CYS A 164 -10.34 26.62 -0.15
C CYS A 164 -10.71 27.60 -1.28
N LEU A 165 -10.99 27.12 -2.48
CA LEU A 165 -11.39 27.95 -3.60
C LEU A 165 -12.89 28.17 -3.60
N VAL A 166 -13.28 29.39 -3.92
CA VAL A 166 -14.68 29.77 -4.10
C VAL A 166 -14.86 30.50 -5.42
N THR A 167 -16.05 30.44 -5.99
CA THR A 167 -16.40 31.20 -7.20
C THR A 167 -17.12 32.47 -6.80
N CYS A 168 -16.58 33.64 -7.18
CA CYS A 168 -17.20 34.92 -6.89
C CYS A 168 -18.59 35.02 -7.56
N ARG A 169 -19.63 35.32 -6.79
CA ARG A 169 -21.00 35.45 -7.30
C ARG A 169 -21.17 36.62 -8.27
N GLY A 170 -20.41 37.70 -8.11
CA GLY A 170 -20.50 38.90 -8.94
C GLY A 170 -19.83 38.78 -10.31
N CYS A 171 -18.63 38.19 -10.38
CA CYS A 171 -17.83 38.15 -11.62
C CYS A 171 -17.46 36.74 -12.12
N GLY A 172 -17.80 35.68 -11.37
CA GLY A 172 -17.50 34.30 -11.73
C GLY A 172 -16.03 33.88 -11.56
N ARG A 173 -15.14 34.77 -11.10
CA ARG A 173 -13.73 34.44 -10.86
C ARG A 173 -13.55 33.48 -9.69
N THR A 174 -12.60 32.56 -9.81
CA THR A 174 -12.15 31.66 -8.76
C THR A 174 -11.16 32.38 -7.85
N VAL A 175 -11.47 32.49 -6.56
CA VAL A 175 -10.66 33.23 -5.59
C VAL A 175 -10.39 32.38 -4.36
N GLY A 176 -9.16 32.47 -3.86
CA GLY A 176 -8.71 31.77 -2.66
C GLY A 176 -8.87 32.60 -1.38
N PRO A 177 -8.60 32.01 -0.20
CA PRO A 177 -8.69 32.68 1.09
C PRO A 177 -7.86 33.97 1.10
N GLY A 178 -8.43 35.04 1.68
CA GLY A 178 -7.83 36.38 1.71
C GLY A 178 -8.16 37.26 0.51
N PHE A 179 -8.80 36.73 -0.54
CA PHE A 179 -9.16 37.48 -1.75
C PHE A 179 -10.68 37.57 -2.01
N TYR A 180 -11.48 37.18 -1.02
CA TYR A 180 -12.93 37.29 -1.06
C TYR A 180 -13.53 37.54 0.32
N HIS A 181 -14.73 38.08 0.33
CA HIS A 181 -15.58 38.26 1.50
C HIS A 181 -16.85 37.45 1.30
N ARG A 182 -17.42 36.91 2.38
CA ARG A 182 -18.76 36.33 2.34
C ARG A 182 -19.75 37.40 2.74
N ASN A 183 -20.76 37.64 1.91
CA ASN A 183 -21.82 38.56 2.25
C ASN A 183 -22.59 38.01 3.48
N PRO A 184 -22.75 38.80 4.56
CA PRO A 184 -23.39 38.33 5.78
C PRO A 184 -24.88 38.00 5.61
N VAL A 185 -25.53 38.46 4.54
CA VAL A 185 -26.97 38.23 4.28
C VAL A 185 -27.23 36.91 3.56
N ASP A 186 -26.52 36.64 2.46
CA ASP A 186 -26.74 35.45 1.62
C ASP A 186 -25.66 34.36 1.82
N GLY A 187 -24.55 34.67 2.51
CA GLY A 187 -23.41 33.76 2.69
C GLY A 187 -22.54 33.57 1.44
N GLU A 188 -22.91 34.23 0.33
CA GLU A 188 -22.27 34.07 -0.97
C GLU A 188 -20.90 34.76 -0.99
N PRO A 189 -19.90 34.16 -1.65
CA PRO A 189 -18.57 34.74 -1.76
C PRO A 189 -18.50 35.80 -2.87
N TYR A 190 -17.97 36.97 -2.55
CA TYR A 190 -17.66 38.05 -3.48
C TYR A 190 -16.16 38.37 -3.41
N CYS A 191 -15.48 38.43 -4.55
CA CYS A 191 -14.07 38.82 -4.57
C CYS A 191 -13.92 40.28 -4.13
N THR A 192 -12.75 40.66 -3.62
CA THR A 192 -12.49 42.02 -3.10
C THR A 192 -12.81 43.13 -4.11
N ALA A 193 -12.73 42.86 -5.41
CA ALA A 193 -13.09 43.82 -6.46
C ALA A 193 -14.60 43.96 -6.72
N CYS A 194 -15.40 42.95 -6.36
CA CYS A 194 -16.87 42.97 -6.50
C CYS A 194 -17.57 43.38 -5.21
N VAL A 195 -16.85 43.49 -4.09
CA VAL A 195 -17.41 44.05 -2.86
C VAL A 195 -17.63 45.54 -3.09
N VAL A 196 -18.88 45.96 -2.96
CA VAL A 196 -19.30 47.36 -2.99
C VAL A 196 -19.80 47.75 -1.60
N GLU A 197 -19.53 48.99 -1.18
CA GLU A 197 -20.07 49.52 0.08
C GLU A 197 -21.60 49.48 0.06
N CYS A 198 -22.21 49.09 1.19
CA CYS A 198 -23.65 49.07 1.28
C CYS A 198 -24.19 50.50 1.18
N PRO A 199 -25.02 50.85 0.17
CA PRO A 199 -25.48 52.21 -0.05
C PRO A 199 -26.42 52.72 1.06
N ASN A 200 -26.87 51.85 1.97
CA ASN A 200 -27.81 52.19 3.03
C ASN A 200 -27.15 52.42 4.39
N CYS A 201 -25.97 51.86 4.63
CA CYS A 201 -25.23 52.04 5.89
C CYS A 201 -23.78 52.53 5.72
N HIS A 202 -23.32 52.74 4.47
CA HIS A 202 -21.98 53.24 4.13
C HIS A 202 -20.83 52.45 4.80
N SER A 203 -21.06 51.16 5.02
CA SER A 203 -20.13 50.23 5.68
C SER A 203 -19.99 48.95 4.86
#